data_AF-A0A1V5Z4M0-F1
#
_entry.id   AF-A0A1V5Z4M0-F1
#
_cell.length_a   1.000
_cell.length_b   1.000
_cell.length_c   1.000
_cell.angle_alpha   90.00
_cell.angle_beta   90.00
_cell.angle_gamma   90.00
#
_symmetry.space_group_name_H-M   'P 1'
#
loop_
_entity.id
_entity.type
_entity.pdbx_description
1 polymer ?
#
loop_
_entity_poly.entity_id
_entity_poly.type
_entity_poly.pdbx_seq_one_letter_code
_entity_poly.pdbx_strand_id
1 'polypeptide(L)'
;MHPTNPELEGGIVPGTTAPAWDTDIGRVGCAICFDLNFRDVADSLAAHRAELVCFCSMYRGGLSTQIWAFEYGFWFISATPAENSVIRNPLGQLVVQSFAYSPTIVAEANLDCVVCHIDCNQEKIPALKKKYGPLAEIHSISPEAVFLLTSRHPTVSARDMVEEFKFETRAEYWKRSHANRAIALMKARES
;
A
#
# COMPACT_ATOMS: atom_id res chain seq x y z
N MET A 1 4.04 -16.77 -7.18
CA MET A 1 3.17 -17.32 -6.12
C MET A 1 3.88 -18.50 -5.49
N HIS A 2 3.79 -18.65 -4.17
CA HIS A 2 4.60 -19.56 -3.37
C HIS A 2 3.71 -20.47 -2.51
N PRO A 3 3.33 -21.66 -2.99
CA PRO A 3 2.84 -22.73 -2.13
C PRO A 3 3.93 -23.16 -1.14
N THR A 4 3.52 -23.73 -0.03
CA THR A 4 4.45 -24.35 0.92
C THR A 4 5.12 -25.59 0.31
N ASN A 5 6.29 -25.98 0.84
CA ASN A 5 7.01 -27.15 0.32
C ASN A 5 6.15 -28.44 0.32
N PRO A 6 5.38 -28.77 1.37
CA PRO A 6 4.51 -29.95 1.34
C PRO A 6 3.39 -29.86 0.28
N GLU A 7 2.88 -28.66 0.00
CA GLU A 7 1.89 -28.44 -1.06
C GLU A 7 2.49 -28.69 -2.45
N LEU A 8 3.73 -28.25 -2.67
CA LEU A 8 4.48 -28.54 -3.91
C LEU A 8 4.74 -30.03 -4.06
N GLU A 9 5.17 -30.72 -3.00
CA GLU A 9 5.35 -32.18 -2.97
C GLU A 9 4.03 -32.93 -3.22
N GLY A 10 2.90 -32.35 -2.76
CA GLY A 10 1.55 -32.82 -3.03
C GLY A 10 1.01 -32.53 -4.44
N GLY A 11 1.81 -31.89 -5.30
CA GLY A 11 1.48 -31.63 -6.70
C GLY A 11 0.76 -30.32 -6.98
N ILE A 12 0.68 -29.38 -6.01
CA ILE A 12 0.17 -28.03 -6.28
C ILE A 12 1.16 -27.30 -7.20
N VAL A 13 0.65 -26.77 -8.30
CA VAL A 13 1.45 -26.00 -9.26
C VAL A 13 1.35 -24.50 -8.94
N PRO A 14 2.47 -23.80 -8.72
CA PRO A 14 2.45 -22.37 -8.42
C PRO A 14 2.06 -21.54 -9.65
N GLY A 15 1.35 -20.43 -9.39
CA GLY A 15 1.21 -19.35 -10.37
C GLY A 15 2.52 -18.57 -10.56
N THR A 16 2.78 -18.12 -11.79
CA THR A 16 4.03 -17.43 -12.16
C THR A 16 4.00 -15.92 -11.91
N THR A 17 2.83 -15.34 -11.66
CA THR A 17 2.65 -13.89 -11.43
C THR A 17 1.58 -13.65 -10.37
N ALA A 18 1.61 -12.46 -9.76
CA ALA A 18 0.54 -11.96 -8.89
C ALA A 18 -0.13 -10.74 -9.57
N PRO A 19 -1.24 -10.95 -10.30
CA PRO A 19 -1.95 -9.88 -10.99
C PRO A 19 -2.88 -9.10 -10.05
N ALA A 20 -3.37 -7.96 -10.55
CA ALA A 20 -4.48 -7.22 -9.96
C ALA A 20 -5.52 -6.92 -11.04
N TRP A 21 -6.79 -6.85 -10.65
CA TRP A 21 -7.93 -6.72 -11.54
C TRP A 21 -8.72 -5.45 -11.24
N ASP A 22 -9.22 -4.81 -12.29
CA ASP A 22 -10.16 -3.70 -12.15
C ASP A 22 -11.53 -4.25 -11.72
N THR A 23 -12.09 -3.67 -10.66
CA THR A 23 -13.39 -4.02 -10.10
C THR A 23 -14.24 -2.76 -9.93
N ASP A 24 -15.48 -2.91 -9.48
CA ASP A 24 -16.39 -1.80 -9.16
C ASP A 24 -15.95 -0.98 -7.93
N ILE A 25 -15.07 -1.53 -7.10
CA ILE A 25 -14.55 -0.86 -5.89
C ILE A 25 -13.11 -0.36 -6.02
N GLY A 26 -12.42 -0.65 -7.13
CA GLY A 26 -11.02 -0.28 -7.38
C GLY A 26 -10.19 -1.44 -7.91
N ARG A 27 -8.86 -1.31 -7.90
CA ARG A 27 -7.96 -2.34 -8.42
C ARG A 27 -7.51 -3.31 -7.34
N VAL A 28 -8.00 -4.54 -7.40
CA VAL A 28 -7.84 -5.54 -6.32
C VAL A 28 -6.82 -6.60 -6.73
N GLY A 29 -5.86 -6.87 -5.84
CA GLY A 29 -4.92 -7.99 -5.95
C GLY A 29 -5.10 -9.00 -4.82
N CYS A 30 -4.52 -10.18 -4.97
CA CYS A 30 -4.63 -11.26 -3.98
C CYS A 30 -3.27 -11.88 -3.67
N ALA A 31 -3.10 -12.31 -2.41
CA ALA A 31 -1.99 -13.15 -1.97
C ALA A 31 -2.53 -14.25 -1.04
N ILE A 32 -1.89 -15.41 -1.01
CA ILE A 32 -2.37 -16.57 -0.27
C ILE A 32 -1.27 -17.06 0.68
N CYS A 33 -1.60 -17.09 1.97
CA CYS A 33 -0.83 -17.74 3.01
C CYS A 33 0.68 -17.49 2.96
N PHE A 34 1.44 -18.44 2.42
CA PHE A 34 2.88 -18.44 2.41
C PHE A 34 3.48 -17.36 1.49
N ASP A 35 2.70 -16.85 0.52
CA ASP A 35 3.05 -15.72 -0.34
C ASP A 35 3.55 -14.49 0.44
N LEU A 36 2.99 -14.23 1.63
CA LEU A 36 3.31 -13.05 2.45
C LEU A 36 4.80 -12.97 2.87
N ASN A 37 5.55 -14.05 2.72
CA ASN A 37 6.99 -14.10 3.01
C ASN A 37 7.87 -13.68 1.84
N PHE A 38 7.31 -13.46 0.65
CA PHE A 38 8.09 -13.29 -0.58
C PHE A 38 7.78 -11.97 -1.27
N ARG A 39 8.82 -11.13 -1.39
CA ARG A 39 8.71 -9.78 -1.96
C ARG A 39 8.34 -9.76 -3.43
N ASP A 40 8.76 -10.76 -4.21
CA ASP A 40 8.43 -10.85 -5.63
C ASP A 40 6.91 -10.87 -5.88
N VAL A 41 6.13 -11.45 -4.96
CA VAL A 41 4.66 -11.41 -5.00
C VAL A 41 4.15 -9.97 -4.81
N ALA A 42 4.61 -9.29 -3.76
CA ALA A 42 4.18 -7.93 -3.47
C ALA A 42 4.68 -6.92 -4.53
N ASP A 43 5.90 -7.09 -5.04
CA ASP A 43 6.46 -6.33 -6.16
C ASP A 43 5.60 -6.53 -7.43
N SER A 44 5.16 -7.76 -7.70
CA SER A 44 4.24 -8.05 -8.81
C SER A 44 2.89 -7.35 -8.60
N LEU A 45 2.30 -7.43 -7.40
CA LEU A 45 1.02 -6.75 -7.10
C LEU A 45 1.13 -5.22 -7.29
N ALA A 46 2.23 -4.61 -6.81
CA ALA A 46 2.49 -3.19 -6.98
C ALA A 46 2.75 -2.80 -8.44
N ALA A 47 3.48 -3.63 -9.21
CA ALA A 47 3.68 -3.43 -10.65
C ALA A 47 2.35 -3.47 -11.42
N HIS A 48 1.41 -4.30 -10.97
CA HIS A 48 0.04 -4.35 -11.50
C HIS A 48 -0.90 -3.31 -10.85
N ARG A 49 -0.36 -2.36 -10.08
CA ARG A 49 -1.09 -1.22 -9.47
C ARG A 49 -2.24 -1.64 -8.55
N ALA A 50 -2.07 -2.70 -7.76
CA ALA A 50 -3.03 -3.05 -6.73
C ALA A 50 -3.24 -1.86 -5.75
N GLU A 51 -4.50 -1.48 -5.53
CA GLU A 51 -4.92 -0.46 -4.56
C GLU A 51 -5.39 -1.11 -3.25
N LEU A 52 -5.86 -2.36 -3.36
CA LEU A 52 -6.28 -3.22 -2.27
C LEU A 52 -5.71 -4.63 -2.48
N VAL A 53 -5.17 -5.24 -1.42
CA VAL A 53 -4.73 -6.64 -1.40
C VAL A 53 -5.56 -7.44 -0.41
N CYS A 54 -6.21 -8.48 -0.92
CA CYS A 54 -6.90 -9.49 -0.12
C CYS A 54 -5.93 -10.65 0.18
N PHE A 55 -5.75 -10.96 1.47
CA PHE A 55 -4.84 -12.00 1.95
C PHE A 55 -5.59 -13.10 2.70
N CYS A 56 -5.80 -14.25 2.07
CA CYS A 56 -6.45 -15.41 2.68
C CYS A 56 -5.40 -16.40 3.19
N SER A 57 -5.50 -16.84 4.44
CA SER A 57 -4.36 -17.53 5.06
C SER A 57 -4.68 -18.36 6.30
N MET A 58 -4.01 -19.50 6.43
CA MET A 58 -3.89 -20.23 7.72
C MET A 58 -2.77 -19.64 8.62
N TYR A 59 -1.92 -18.79 8.05
CA TYR A 59 -0.84 -18.05 8.69
C TYR A 59 -1.27 -16.61 9.04
N ARG A 60 -1.10 -16.20 10.30
CA ARG A 60 -1.61 -14.91 10.81
C ARG A 60 -0.91 -13.67 10.21
N GLY A 61 0.27 -13.80 9.60
CA GLY A 61 0.98 -12.69 8.95
C GLY A 61 1.70 -11.72 9.88
N GLY A 62 1.14 -11.38 11.05
CA GLY A 62 1.79 -10.53 12.06
C GLY A 62 2.35 -9.22 11.48
N LEU A 63 3.62 -8.94 11.77
CA LEU A 63 4.34 -7.73 11.31
C LEU A 63 4.36 -7.59 9.78
N SER A 64 4.42 -8.69 9.03
CA SER A 64 4.50 -8.65 7.57
C SER A 64 3.28 -7.97 6.94
N THR A 65 2.10 -8.09 7.56
CA THR A 65 0.88 -7.38 7.10
C THR A 65 1.04 -5.86 7.13
N GLN A 66 1.73 -5.35 8.16
CA GLN A 66 2.03 -3.92 8.32
C GLN A 66 3.13 -3.48 7.34
N ILE A 67 4.19 -4.28 7.21
CA ILE A 67 5.30 -3.99 6.30
C ILE A 67 4.78 -3.91 4.87
N TRP A 68 3.99 -4.89 4.41
CA TRP A 68 3.48 -4.91 3.05
C TRP A 68 2.55 -3.72 2.77
N ALA A 69 1.58 -3.48 3.66
CA ALA A 69 0.67 -2.33 3.52
C ALA A 69 1.44 -1.00 3.45
N PHE A 70 2.41 -0.80 4.36
CA PHE A 70 3.23 0.41 4.36
C PHE A 70 4.13 0.48 3.13
N GLU A 71 4.95 -0.53 2.83
CA GLU A 71 5.99 -0.47 1.79
C GLU A 71 5.39 -0.28 0.39
N TYR A 72 4.30 -0.99 0.10
CA TYR A 72 3.68 -0.98 -1.22
C TYR A 72 2.52 0.02 -1.35
N GLY A 73 1.99 0.53 -0.23
CA GLY A 73 1.00 1.60 -0.24
C GLY A 73 -0.39 1.18 -0.71
N PHE A 74 -0.73 -0.11 -0.64
CA PHE A 74 -2.08 -0.60 -0.83
C PHE A 74 -2.81 -0.72 0.51
N TRP A 75 -4.14 -0.72 0.46
CA TRP A 75 -4.94 -1.28 1.53
C TRP A 75 -4.68 -2.78 1.65
N PHE A 76 -4.65 -3.30 2.87
CA PHE A 76 -4.41 -4.73 3.11
C PHE A 76 -5.49 -5.31 4.02
N ILE A 77 -6.19 -6.33 3.55
CA ILE A 77 -7.24 -7.03 4.28
C ILE A 77 -6.85 -8.49 4.39
N SER A 78 -6.69 -9.00 5.63
CA SER A 78 -6.46 -10.41 5.87
C SER A 78 -7.70 -11.15 6.34
N ALA A 79 -7.77 -12.44 6.00
CA ALA A 79 -8.73 -13.39 6.52
C ALA A 79 -7.99 -14.63 7.02
N THR A 80 -8.02 -14.84 8.33
CA THR A 80 -7.41 -15.99 9.02
C THR A 80 -8.46 -16.75 9.85
N PRO A 81 -8.27 -18.05 10.13
CA PRO A 81 -9.16 -18.79 11.00
C PRO A 81 -9.25 -18.17 12.39
N ALA A 82 -10.46 -18.12 12.93
CA ALA A 82 -10.82 -17.62 14.27
C ALA A 82 -10.48 -16.14 14.52
N GLU A 83 -9.21 -15.77 14.64
CA GLU A 83 -8.77 -14.45 15.09
C GLU A 83 -7.53 -13.93 14.35
N ASN A 84 -7.17 -12.67 14.59
CA ASN A 84 -6.04 -11.95 14.00
C ASN A 84 -6.16 -11.62 12.51
N SER A 85 -7.35 -11.69 11.92
CA SER A 85 -7.65 -10.97 10.68
C SER A 85 -7.47 -9.47 10.93
N VAL A 86 -6.94 -8.73 9.97
CA VAL A 86 -6.69 -7.29 10.10
C VAL A 86 -7.06 -6.55 8.83
N ILE A 87 -7.52 -5.31 9.00
CA ILE A 87 -7.56 -4.31 7.93
C ILE A 87 -6.49 -3.26 8.25
N ARG A 88 -5.62 -2.97 7.28
CA ARG A 88 -4.55 -1.98 7.37
C ARG A 88 -4.70 -0.95 6.26
N ASN A 89 -4.47 0.32 6.59
CA ASN A 89 -4.44 1.38 5.60
C ASN A 89 -3.08 1.40 4.84
N PRO A 90 -2.95 2.18 3.76
CA PRO A 90 -1.70 2.33 2.99
C PRO A 90 -0.48 2.86 3.77
N LEU A 91 -0.68 3.35 5.00
CA LEU A 91 0.39 3.75 5.91
C LEU A 91 0.82 2.60 6.84
N GLY A 92 0.29 1.39 6.65
CA GLY A 92 0.55 0.21 7.49
C GLY A 92 -0.13 0.25 8.87
N GLN A 93 -0.92 1.28 9.15
CA GLN A 93 -1.60 1.41 10.44
C GLN A 93 -2.79 0.47 10.52
N LEU A 94 -3.01 -0.10 11.71
CA LEU A 94 -4.15 -0.96 11.98
C LEU A 94 -5.44 -0.14 11.97
N VAL A 95 -6.43 -0.57 11.19
CA VAL A 95 -7.78 0.01 11.18
C VAL A 95 -8.70 -0.80 12.09
N VAL A 96 -8.72 -2.13 11.92
CA VAL A 96 -9.49 -3.03 12.77
C VAL A 96 -8.86 -4.43 12.77
N GLN A 97 -9.01 -5.16 13.88
CA GLN A 97 -8.50 -6.52 14.07
C GLN A 97 -9.60 -7.44 14.61
N SER A 98 -9.64 -8.69 14.13
CA SER A 98 -10.55 -9.71 14.66
C SER A 98 -9.96 -10.39 15.89
N PHE A 99 -10.86 -10.84 16.76
CA PHE A 99 -10.54 -11.56 17.99
C PHE A 99 -11.41 -12.82 18.07
N ALA A 100 -11.04 -13.80 18.88
CA ALA A 100 -11.79 -15.05 18.99
C ALA A 100 -13.29 -14.86 19.33
N TYR A 101 -13.63 -13.81 20.10
CA TYR A 101 -15.01 -13.46 20.47
C TYR A 101 -15.69 -12.47 19.50
N SER A 102 -14.94 -11.94 18.52
CA SER A 102 -15.43 -11.04 17.47
C SER A 102 -14.69 -11.37 16.16
N PRO A 103 -14.99 -12.53 15.54
CA PRO A 103 -14.21 -13.08 14.43
C PRO A 103 -14.42 -12.30 13.13
N THR A 104 -15.54 -11.58 13.01
CA THR A 104 -15.87 -10.75 11.85
C THR A 104 -15.49 -9.30 12.12
N ILE A 105 -14.82 -8.67 11.16
CA ILE A 105 -14.43 -7.26 11.20
C ILE A 105 -14.99 -6.52 10.00
N VAL A 106 -15.30 -5.24 10.21
CA VAL A 106 -15.85 -4.34 9.19
C VAL A 106 -15.18 -2.98 9.36
N ALA A 107 -14.77 -2.37 8.26
CA ALA A 107 -14.29 -1.00 8.20
C ALA A 107 -14.54 -0.41 6.81
N GLU A 108 -14.59 0.93 6.74
CA GLU A 108 -14.59 1.65 5.47
C GLU A 108 -13.14 1.80 4.98
N ALA A 109 -12.89 1.38 3.73
CA ALA A 109 -11.61 1.56 3.05
C ALA A 109 -11.81 2.45 1.83
N ASN A 110 -11.34 3.70 1.91
CA ASN A 110 -11.34 4.60 0.76
C ASN A 110 -10.09 4.35 -0.08
N LEU A 111 -10.28 3.75 -1.27
CA LEU A 111 -9.18 3.44 -2.20
C LEU A 111 -8.72 4.66 -3.00
N ASP A 112 -9.50 5.74 -3.03
CA ASP A 112 -9.12 7.00 -3.68
C ASP A 112 -8.15 7.81 -2.80
N CYS A 113 -6.94 7.28 -2.70
CA CYS A 113 -5.89 7.84 -1.86
C CYS A 113 -4.49 7.66 -2.48
N VAL A 114 -3.56 8.53 -2.09
CA VAL A 114 -2.17 8.52 -2.55
C VAL A 114 -1.23 8.79 -1.38
N VAL A 115 -0.17 7.97 -1.26
CA VAL A 115 0.90 8.18 -0.28
C VAL A 115 1.96 9.11 -0.85
N CYS A 116 2.19 10.23 -0.18
CA CYS A 116 3.17 11.24 -0.54
C CYS A 116 4.26 11.36 0.54
N HIS A 117 5.48 11.67 0.11
CA HIS A 117 6.54 12.03 1.06
C HIS A 117 6.27 13.45 1.62
N ILE A 118 6.65 13.75 2.86
CA ILE A 118 6.40 15.08 3.47
C ILE A 118 7.36 16.14 2.89
N ASP A 119 8.63 15.79 2.74
CA ASP A 119 9.62 16.70 2.17
C ASP A 119 9.23 17.11 0.74
N CYS A 120 9.44 18.39 0.40
CA CYS A 120 9.04 19.02 -0.87
C CYS A 120 7.52 19.02 -1.17
N ASN A 121 6.68 18.63 -0.21
CA ASN A 121 5.22 18.59 -0.40
C ASN A 121 4.46 19.36 0.67
N GLN A 122 5.00 19.47 1.89
CA GLN A 122 4.35 20.16 3.01
C GLN A 122 3.95 21.61 2.67
N GLU A 123 4.74 22.32 1.87
CA GLU A 123 4.49 23.70 1.46
C GLU A 123 3.30 23.84 0.50
N LYS A 124 2.88 22.75 -0.15
CA LYS A 124 1.75 22.69 -1.10
C LYS A 124 0.41 22.44 -0.41
N ILE A 125 0.44 21.85 0.80
CA ILE A 125 -0.75 21.48 1.58
C ILE A 125 -1.67 22.69 1.87
N PRO A 126 -1.17 23.89 2.26
CA PRO A 126 -2.04 25.04 2.47
C PRO A 126 -2.87 25.43 1.23
N ALA A 127 -2.28 25.36 0.04
CA ALA A 127 -2.98 25.67 -1.21
C ALA A 127 -4.05 24.62 -1.54
N LEU A 128 -3.72 23.33 -1.36
CA LEU A 128 -4.67 22.21 -1.48
C LEU A 128 -5.86 22.42 -0.53
N LYS A 129 -5.59 22.73 0.75
CA LYS A 129 -6.61 22.95 1.77
C LYS A 129 -7.43 24.21 1.51
N LYS A 130 -6.86 25.27 0.94
CA LYS A 130 -7.61 26.45 0.53
C LYS A 130 -8.63 26.13 -0.58
N LYS A 131 -8.31 25.22 -1.51
CA LYS A 131 -9.18 24.84 -2.61
C LYS A 131 -10.22 23.79 -2.24
N TYR A 132 -9.80 22.69 -1.63
CA TYR A 132 -10.65 21.53 -1.38
C TYR A 132 -11.09 21.37 0.08
N GLY A 133 -10.47 22.09 1.02
CA GLY A 133 -10.82 22.10 2.43
C GLY A 133 -10.90 20.69 3.03
N PRO A 134 -12.05 20.28 3.60
CA PRO A 134 -12.23 18.97 4.20
C PRO A 134 -12.33 17.84 3.16
N LEU A 135 -12.59 18.14 1.88
CA LEU A 135 -12.72 17.12 0.83
C LEU A 135 -11.38 16.50 0.43
N ALA A 136 -10.26 17.14 0.77
CA ALA A 136 -8.91 16.59 0.64
C ALA A 136 -8.41 16.23 2.04
N GLU A 137 -8.61 14.98 2.47
CA GLU A 137 -8.20 14.50 3.78
C GLU A 137 -6.68 14.24 3.78
N ILE A 138 -5.98 14.69 4.83
CA ILE A 138 -4.53 14.49 4.99
C ILE A 138 -4.32 13.79 6.31
N HIS A 139 -3.72 12.61 6.27
CA HIS A 139 -3.34 11.85 7.45
C HIS A 139 -1.83 11.59 7.45
N SER A 140 -1.11 12.18 8.40
CA SER A 140 0.36 12.17 8.43
C SER A 140 0.89 11.22 9.48
N ILE A 141 1.97 10.50 9.16
CA ILE A 141 2.80 9.77 10.12
C ILE A 141 4.20 10.37 10.12
N SER A 142 4.52 11.09 11.19
CA SER A 142 5.78 11.83 11.31
C SER A 142 7.03 10.94 11.39
N PRO A 143 7.03 9.75 12.04
CA PRO A 143 8.24 8.93 12.10
C PRO A 143 8.72 8.46 10.72
N GLU A 144 7.79 8.15 9.82
CA GLU A 144 8.06 7.70 8.46
C GLU A 144 8.13 8.85 7.43
N ALA A 145 7.92 10.10 7.87
CA ALA A 145 7.94 11.31 7.04
C ALA A 145 7.02 11.24 5.80
N VAL A 146 5.84 10.65 5.93
CA VAL A 146 4.85 10.51 4.84
C VAL A 146 3.46 10.96 5.29
N PHE A 147 2.61 11.29 4.32
CA PHE A 147 1.19 11.49 4.53
C PHE A 147 0.36 10.76 3.47
N LEU A 148 -0.85 10.36 3.86
CA LEU A 148 -1.88 9.86 2.97
C LEU A 148 -2.82 11.00 2.61
N LEU A 149 -2.91 11.33 1.32
CA LEU A 149 -3.95 12.19 0.76
C LEU A 149 -5.11 11.31 0.32
N THR A 150 -6.27 11.49 0.91
CA THR A 150 -7.50 10.77 0.56
C THR A 150 -8.53 11.77 0.03
N SER A 151 -9.13 11.47 -1.13
CA SER A 151 -10.19 12.30 -1.66
C SER A 151 -11.55 11.87 -1.12
N ARG A 152 -12.33 12.86 -0.69
CA ARG A 152 -13.77 12.75 -0.40
C ARG A 152 -14.59 13.56 -1.41
N HIS A 153 -13.95 14.10 -2.44
CA HIS A 153 -14.63 14.89 -3.46
C HIS A 153 -15.38 13.94 -4.42
N PRO A 154 -16.64 14.23 -4.79
CA PRO A 154 -17.45 13.30 -5.59
C PRO A 154 -16.93 13.07 -7.02
N THR A 155 -16.10 13.98 -7.54
CA THR A 155 -15.65 13.96 -8.95
C THR A 155 -14.15 14.27 -9.15
N VAL A 156 -13.39 14.48 -8.07
CA VAL A 156 -11.96 14.83 -8.17
C VAL A 156 -11.21 13.82 -7.33
N SER A 157 -10.35 13.02 -7.96
CA SER A 157 -9.62 11.98 -7.26
C SER A 157 -8.42 12.52 -6.48
N ALA A 158 -7.89 11.72 -5.55
CA ALA A 158 -6.63 12.03 -4.89
C ALA A 158 -5.48 12.15 -5.90
N ARG A 159 -5.53 11.35 -6.99
CA ARG A 159 -4.57 11.46 -8.10
C ARG A 159 -4.70 12.79 -8.84
N ASP A 160 -5.92 13.27 -9.12
CA ASP A 160 -6.14 14.58 -9.74
C ASP A 160 -5.58 15.71 -8.85
N MET A 161 -5.77 15.61 -7.53
CA MET A 161 -5.19 16.56 -6.58
C MET A 161 -3.66 16.51 -6.56
N VAL A 162 -3.07 15.31 -6.63
CA VAL A 162 -1.61 15.13 -6.74
C VAL A 162 -1.08 15.79 -8.02
N GLU A 163 -1.74 15.56 -9.15
CA GLU A 163 -1.37 16.14 -10.44
C GLU A 163 -1.55 17.66 -10.48
N GLU A 164 -2.63 18.19 -9.90
CA GLU A 164 -2.91 19.62 -9.88
C GLU A 164 -1.87 20.38 -9.06
N PHE A 165 -1.63 19.93 -7.82
CA PHE A 165 -0.73 20.60 -6.89
C PHE A 165 0.73 20.18 -7.06
N LYS A 166 1.01 19.27 -8.00
CA LYS A 166 2.35 18.71 -8.27
C LYS A 166 2.95 18.10 -7.01
N PHE A 167 2.14 17.37 -6.25
CA PHE A 167 2.66 16.56 -5.15
C PHE A 167 3.55 15.46 -5.73
N GLU A 168 4.68 15.22 -5.08
CA GLU A 168 5.52 14.07 -5.39
C GLU A 168 5.07 12.88 -4.54
N THR A 169 4.70 11.77 -5.18
CA THR A 169 4.36 10.55 -4.44
C THR A 169 5.59 10.01 -3.72
N ARG A 170 5.39 9.17 -2.69
CA ARG A 170 6.50 8.54 -1.98
C ARG A 170 7.40 7.72 -2.91
N ALA A 171 6.80 6.99 -3.85
CA ALA A 171 7.53 6.19 -4.82
C ALA A 171 8.40 7.06 -5.75
N GLU A 172 7.87 8.19 -6.22
CA GLU A 172 8.63 9.16 -7.03
C GLU A 172 9.77 9.79 -6.25
N TYR A 173 9.52 10.19 -5.00
CA TYR A 173 10.53 10.77 -4.11
C TYR A 173 11.71 9.79 -3.90
N TRP A 174 11.41 8.51 -3.62
CA TRP A 174 12.45 7.48 -3.48
C TRP A 174 13.19 7.23 -4.79
N LYS A 175 12.49 7.16 -5.92
CA LYS A 175 13.10 7.02 -7.25
C LYS A 175 14.06 8.16 -7.55
N ARG A 176 13.65 9.41 -7.28
CA ARG A 176 14.50 10.60 -7.42
C ARG A 176 15.71 10.55 -6.48
N SER A 177 15.51 10.13 -5.23
CA SER A 177 16.60 9.99 -4.25
C SER A 177 17.64 8.95 -4.70
N HIS A 178 17.20 7.81 -5.23
CA HIS A 178 18.08 6.80 -5.80
C HIS A 178 18.87 7.31 -7.01
N ALA A 179 18.21 8.04 -7.91
CA ALA A 179 18.86 8.64 -9.08
C ALA A 179 19.94 9.67 -8.66
N ASN A 180 19.62 10.55 -7.72
CA ASN A 180 20.56 11.55 -7.20
C ASN A 180 21.78 10.90 -6.54
N ARG A 181 21.58 9.81 -5.80
CA ARG A 181 22.68 9.02 -5.23
C ARG A 181 23.59 8.45 -6.33
N ALA A 182 23.02 7.87 -7.38
CA ALA A 182 23.79 7.31 -8.48
C ALA A 182 24.67 8.38 -9.17
N ILE A 183 24.11 9.57 -9.42
CA ILE A 183 24.83 10.71 -10.00
C ILE A 183 25.98 11.15 -9.09
N ALA A 184 25.73 11.28 -7.78
CA ALA A 184 26.77 11.68 -6.82
C ALA A 184 27.94 10.68 -6.78
N LEU A 185 27.65 9.38 -6.84
CA LEU A 185 28.66 8.32 -6.88
C LEU A 185 29.47 8.31 -8.18
N MET A 186 28.86 8.64 -9.32
CA MET A 186 29.58 8.77 -10.59
C MET A 186 30.59 9.92 -10.53
N LYS A 187 30.15 11.11 -10.06
CA LYS A 187 31.02 12.29 -9.92
C LYS A 187 32.21 12.04 -9.00
N ALA A 188 32.01 11.30 -7.90
CA ALA A 188 33.07 10.98 -6.94
C ALA A 188 34.11 9.98 -7.47
N ARG A 189 33.82 9.25 -8.56
CA ARG A 189 34.78 8.35 -9.21
C ARG A 189 35.63 9.06 -10.27
N GLU A 190 35.16 10.20 -10.76
CA GLU A 190 35.83 11.03 -11.76
C GLU A 190 36.78 12.06 -11.13
N SER A 191 36.67 12.28 -9.81
CA SER A 191 37.54 13.14 -8.99
C SER A 191 38.69 12.38 -8.36
#